data_AF-A0A4Z1IUW4-F1
#
_entry.id   AF-A0A4Z1IUW4-F1
#
_cell.length_a   1.000
_cell.length_b   1.000
_cell.length_c   1.000
_cell.angle_alpha   90.00
_cell.angle_beta   90.00
_cell.angle_gamma   90.00
#
_symmetry.space_group_name_H-M   'P 1'
#
loop_
_entity.id
_entity.type
_entity.pdbx_description
1 polymer ?
#
loop_
_entity_poly.entity_id
_entity_poly.type
_entity_poly.pdbx_seq_one_letter_code
_entity_poly.pdbx_strand_id
1 'polypeptide(L)'
;MSSEASRPLILPQNRKLRHLQGIYVRNLTLSRPRGKTIDDAGLNKSPQKLEALRRESQLHHAQSSGDLRPSARTRRSSSNWVGASPSIRQKKLEDVRDSRMADSFFTLHCEGQDDPIYISEVVEKAMNPTFRSFDLFSFGPATTRLDTVIVKIWVKRQDFVPLIEEEVNLQSLQFLGRLEIHPFPSNSIIFQLVDGIYTIDLTSKPPRPRPSIVLPTSSYNALMRLSNLDESIQDALATREQLTSQINNILTDNTSPSTYIPVAKESLTLAKRYVTTSRKFLHQSQTRQHDLKTSTSSRRAAISSGYAVQSAAESDVQNAQEHLNNSRTLLTNTKSLIRDHRRRLCEELIEIYPIEPTSHPLLFTICGLPLPNTTDDDNVSSADEVVVAAALGYVAQLVNHLQYYLGVPLPYPITPYASRSFIRDPISLLQDRQRIFPLYPQSVIRFRFDWGVFLLNKNIEALAESHGLRVLDISQTVPNLKYLLYVCSAGSEELPERKRGGVKGLLIGGAGTIRGGSRRGSQDSAVTTGVGDAVRKALEHGNGEIGLGSGMENGAGNGNAQAAHNGQIQKEPLVMAGHSLRTSGLRENVH
;
A
#
# COMPACT_ATOMS: atom_id res chain seq x y z
N MET A 1 -18.18 -35.33 -41.47
CA MET A 1 -18.01 -34.24 -40.50
C MET A 1 -18.87 -33.08 -40.95
N SER A 2 -20.14 -33.11 -40.59
CA SER A 2 -21.18 -32.18 -41.04
C SER A 2 -21.05 -30.85 -40.29
N SER A 3 -20.97 -29.77 -41.06
CA SER A 3 -21.04 -28.39 -40.59
C SER A 3 -22.45 -28.10 -40.06
N GLU A 4 -22.69 -28.35 -38.77
CA GLU A 4 -24.02 -28.17 -38.17
C GLU A 4 -24.33 -26.72 -37.76
N ALA A 5 -25.45 -26.27 -38.34
CA ALA A 5 -26.40 -25.21 -38.00
C ALA A 5 -25.90 -23.81 -37.60
N SER A 6 -25.94 -22.88 -38.55
CA SER A 6 -25.91 -21.43 -38.29
C SER A 6 -27.25 -20.85 -37.80
N ARG A 7 -28.22 -21.68 -37.37
CA ARG A 7 -29.61 -21.28 -37.06
C ARG A 7 -30.23 -22.14 -35.94
N PRO A 8 -31.14 -21.59 -35.11
CA PRO A 8 -31.82 -22.34 -34.05
C PRO A 8 -32.78 -23.39 -34.63
N LEU A 9 -32.80 -24.60 -34.05
CA LEU A 9 -33.70 -25.70 -34.46
C LEU A 9 -35.02 -25.67 -33.68
N ILE A 10 -35.01 -25.14 -32.46
CA ILE A 10 -36.17 -25.03 -31.59
C ILE A 10 -36.80 -23.64 -31.75
N LEU A 11 -38.07 -23.62 -32.13
CA LEU A 11 -38.87 -22.38 -32.15
C LEU A 11 -38.92 -21.75 -30.76
N PRO A 12 -38.86 -20.41 -30.64
CA PRO A 12 -38.94 -19.70 -29.37
C PRO A 12 -40.04 -20.22 -28.43
N GLN A 13 -41.24 -20.41 -28.94
CA GLN A 13 -42.42 -20.88 -28.18
C GLN A 13 -42.27 -22.31 -27.61
N ASN A 14 -41.39 -23.13 -28.20
CA ASN A 14 -41.19 -24.53 -27.82
C ASN A 14 -40.02 -24.72 -26.85
N ARG A 15 -39.31 -23.67 -26.44
CA ARG A 15 -38.18 -23.79 -25.52
C ARG A 15 -38.68 -23.99 -24.09
N LYS A 16 -38.41 -25.17 -23.53
CA LYS A 16 -38.80 -25.61 -22.19
C LYS A 16 -37.57 -26.06 -21.40
N LEU A 17 -37.69 -26.21 -20.09
CA LEU A 17 -36.57 -26.58 -19.20
C LEU A 17 -35.87 -27.88 -19.58
N ARG A 18 -36.61 -28.88 -20.09
CA ARG A 18 -35.99 -30.13 -20.63
C ARG A 18 -34.98 -29.91 -21.75
N HIS A 19 -34.98 -28.73 -22.38
CA HIS A 19 -34.04 -28.40 -23.44
C HIS A 19 -32.78 -27.71 -22.92
N LEU A 20 -32.74 -27.29 -21.65
CA LEU A 20 -31.58 -26.63 -21.04
C LEU A 20 -30.54 -27.67 -20.63
N GLN A 21 -29.31 -27.53 -21.14
CA GLN A 21 -28.21 -28.45 -20.87
C GLN A 21 -27.01 -27.80 -20.18
N GLY A 22 -26.87 -26.47 -20.25
CA GLY A 22 -25.73 -25.79 -19.67
C GLY A 22 -25.92 -24.29 -19.50
N ILE A 23 -25.14 -23.70 -18.60
CA ILE A 23 -25.11 -22.25 -18.33
C ILE A 23 -23.65 -21.79 -18.32
N TYR A 24 -23.39 -20.61 -18.87
CA TYR A 24 -22.10 -19.96 -18.85
C TYR A 24 -22.23 -18.50 -18.41
N VAL A 25 -21.22 -17.97 -17.74
CA VAL A 25 -21.18 -16.55 -17.36
C VAL A 25 -19.96 -15.90 -17.99
N ARG A 26 -20.12 -14.71 -18.55
CA ARG A 26 -19.04 -13.94 -19.17
C ARG A 26 -18.88 -12.57 -18.55
N ASN A 27 -17.63 -12.13 -18.46
CA ASN A 27 -17.20 -10.84 -17.93
C ASN A 27 -17.74 -10.57 -16.52
N LEU A 28 -17.50 -11.51 -15.60
CA LEU A 28 -17.89 -11.37 -14.20
C LEU A 28 -17.21 -10.15 -13.58
N THR A 29 -17.99 -9.25 -12.99
CA THR A 29 -17.53 -8.03 -12.33
C THR A 29 -18.27 -7.82 -11.02
N LEU A 30 -17.51 -7.65 -9.94
CA LEU A 30 -18.03 -7.47 -8.57
C LEU A 30 -18.30 -6.00 -8.21
N SER A 31 -17.86 -5.06 -9.06
CA SER A 31 -18.06 -3.63 -8.89
C SER A 31 -19.48 -3.24 -9.28
N ARG A 32 -20.21 -2.59 -8.36
CA ARG A 32 -21.47 -1.91 -8.70
C ARG A 32 -21.18 -0.85 -9.77
N PRO A 33 -21.94 -0.78 -10.88
CA PRO A 33 -21.83 0.34 -11.79
C PRO A 33 -22.19 1.63 -11.03
N ARG A 34 -21.20 2.52 -10.85
CA ARG A 34 -21.45 3.88 -10.35
C ARG A 34 -22.41 4.56 -11.32
N GLY A 35 -23.61 4.92 -10.85
CA GLY A 35 -24.58 5.69 -11.63
C GLY A 35 -26.05 5.26 -11.54
N LYS A 36 -26.42 4.28 -10.72
CA LYS A 36 -27.83 4.03 -10.39
C LYS A 36 -27.97 3.82 -8.89
N THR A 37 -28.37 4.88 -8.20
CA THR A 37 -28.93 4.79 -6.84
C THR A 37 -30.29 4.10 -6.93
N ILE A 38 -30.59 3.35 -5.89
CA ILE A 38 -31.65 2.34 -5.80
C ILE A 38 -33.04 3.00 -5.67
N ASP A 39 -33.09 4.32 -5.51
CA ASP A 39 -34.30 5.12 -5.31
C ASP A 39 -35.05 5.52 -6.61
N ASP A 40 -34.47 5.32 -7.79
CA ASP A 40 -35.11 5.74 -9.05
C ASP A 40 -35.98 4.67 -9.72
N ALA A 41 -36.13 3.48 -9.10
CA ALA A 41 -36.98 2.41 -9.61
C ALA A 41 -38.49 2.64 -9.34
N GLY A 42 -38.85 3.69 -8.60
CA GLY A 42 -40.23 3.93 -8.12
C GLY A 42 -40.99 5.08 -8.78
N LEU A 43 -40.48 5.73 -9.83
CA LEU A 43 -41.17 6.88 -10.44
C LEU A 43 -41.76 6.54 -11.81
N ASN A 44 -43.09 6.49 -11.81
CA ASN A 44 -44.00 6.27 -12.94
C ASN A 44 -43.54 6.96 -14.23
N LYS A 45 -43.41 6.14 -15.28
CA LYS A 45 -43.12 6.57 -16.66
C LYS A 45 -44.37 7.23 -17.26
N SER A 46 -44.50 8.55 -17.11
CA SER A 46 -45.45 9.34 -17.93
C SER A 46 -44.70 10.06 -19.05
N PRO A 47 -45.22 10.04 -20.30
CA PRO A 47 -44.51 10.50 -21.49
C PRO A 47 -44.23 12.01 -21.49
N GLN A 48 -45.01 12.82 -20.76
CA GLN A 48 -44.84 14.28 -20.68
C GLN A 48 -43.60 14.73 -19.90
N LYS A 49 -43.08 13.92 -18.96
CA LYS A 49 -41.89 14.28 -18.18
C LYS A 49 -40.57 13.98 -18.89
N LEU A 50 -40.59 13.10 -19.90
CA LEU A 50 -39.45 12.82 -20.79
C LEU A 50 -39.16 13.97 -21.76
N GLU A 51 -40.19 14.73 -22.16
CA GLU A 51 -40.03 15.90 -23.01
C GLU A 51 -39.48 17.12 -22.26
N ALA A 52 -39.72 17.20 -20.94
CA ALA A 52 -39.16 18.25 -20.09
C ALA A 52 -37.64 18.10 -19.86
N LEU A 53 -37.11 16.87 -19.89
CA LEU A 53 -35.66 16.58 -19.86
C LEU A 53 -34.94 16.88 -21.18
N ARG A 54 -35.70 17.13 -22.26
CA ARG A 54 -35.16 17.41 -23.60
C ARG A 54 -34.91 18.90 -23.86
N ARG A 55 -35.36 19.80 -22.98
CA ARG A 55 -35.11 21.23 -23.08
C ARG A 55 -33.97 21.62 -22.16
N GLU A 56 -32.82 21.90 -22.76
CA GLU A 56 -31.64 22.45 -22.11
C GLU A 56 -31.99 23.75 -21.38
N SER A 57 -31.66 23.82 -20.09
CA SER A 57 -31.52 25.09 -19.37
C SER A 57 -30.06 25.26 -18.96
N GLN A 58 -29.46 26.31 -19.51
CA GLN A 58 -28.16 26.83 -19.15
C GLN A 58 -28.19 27.31 -17.69
N LEU A 59 -27.10 27.12 -16.93
CA LEU A 59 -26.54 28.10 -15.98
C LEU A 59 -25.21 27.58 -15.41
N HIS A 60 -24.40 28.53 -14.92
CA HIS A 60 -22.93 28.59 -15.03
C HIS A 60 -22.09 28.03 -13.85
N HIS A 61 -20.91 27.50 -14.23
CA HIS A 61 -19.56 27.70 -13.66
C HIS A 61 -19.25 27.37 -12.18
N ALA A 62 -18.33 26.41 -11.99
CA ALA A 62 -17.05 26.66 -11.32
C ALA A 62 -15.99 25.65 -11.81
N GLN A 63 -14.86 26.16 -12.29
CA GLN A 63 -13.73 25.44 -12.86
C GLN A 63 -12.67 25.08 -11.79
N SER A 64 -11.94 23.99 -12.02
CA SER A 64 -10.45 24.00 -12.05
C SER A 64 -10.00 22.78 -12.88
N SER A 65 -9.79 22.94 -14.19
CA SER A 65 -8.52 23.31 -14.85
C SER A 65 -7.57 22.13 -15.01
N GLY A 66 -7.71 21.43 -16.14
CA GLY A 66 -6.73 20.46 -16.62
C GLY A 66 -7.32 19.35 -17.46
N ASP A 67 -8.02 19.67 -18.55
CA ASP A 67 -8.02 18.87 -19.81
C ASP A 67 -9.06 19.43 -20.78
N LEU A 68 -8.64 20.39 -21.60
CA LEU A 68 -9.37 20.81 -22.80
C LEU A 68 -8.54 20.43 -24.03
N ARG A 69 -8.85 19.27 -24.61
CA ARG A 69 -8.74 19.01 -26.06
C ARG A 69 -9.96 18.22 -26.55
N PRO A 70 -10.44 18.48 -27.78
CA PRO A 70 -11.77 18.10 -28.21
C PRO A 70 -11.87 16.61 -28.56
N SER A 71 -13.05 16.06 -28.29
CA SER A 71 -13.47 14.69 -28.55
C SER A 71 -13.30 14.31 -30.02
N ALA A 72 -12.45 13.30 -30.26
CA ALA A 72 -12.46 12.53 -31.49
C ALA A 72 -12.58 11.05 -31.12
N ARG A 73 -13.75 10.47 -31.40
CA ARG A 73 -14.05 9.03 -31.47
C ARG A 73 -13.65 8.20 -30.24
N THR A 74 -14.67 7.62 -29.59
CA THR A 74 -14.57 6.46 -28.72
C THR A 74 -13.65 5.37 -29.31
N ARG A 75 -12.37 5.44 -28.98
CA ARG A 75 -11.37 4.40 -29.21
C ARG A 75 -11.01 3.85 -27.85
N ARG A 76 -11.38 2.58 -27.66
CA ARG A 76 -10.66 1.55 -26.90
C ARG A 76 -9.76 2.11 -25.79
N SER A 77 -10.24 2.07 -24.55
CA SER A 77 -9.40 2.19 -23.35
C SER A 77 -8.52 0.94 -23.21
N SER A 78 -7.56 0.77 -24.12
CA SER A 78 -6.38 -0.03 -23.89
C SER A 78 -5.31 0.88 -23.31
N SER A 79 -4.99 0.64 -22.05
CA SER A 79 -3.62 0.76 -21.51
C SER A 79 -2.92 2.12 -21.62
N ASN A 80 -3.35 3.12 -20.84
CA ASN A 80 -2.40 4.12 -20.31
C ASN A 80 -1.71 3.55 -19.06
N TRP A 81 -0.88 2.51 -19.24
CA TRP A 81 -0.01 1.95 -18.20
C TRP A 81 1.46 2.39 -18.35
N VAL A 82 1.72 3.29 -19.30
CA VAL A 82 3.06 3.79 -19.63
C VAL A 82 3.33 4.99 -18.71
N GLY A 83 4.04 4.75 -17.60
CA GLY A 83 4.50 5.80 -16.69
C GLY A 83 4.27 5.55 -15.19
N ALA A 84 3.48 4.54 -14.81
CA ALA A 84 3.30 4.19 -13.40
C ALA A 84 4.47 3.34 -12.88
N SER A 85 4.89 3.56 -11.63
CA SER A 85 5.92 2.73 -10.99
C SER A 85 5.49 1.25 -10.94
N PRO A 86 6.44 0.30 -11.04
CA PRO A 86 6.14 -1.14 -11.08
C PRO A 86 5.23 -1.62 -9.94
N SER A 87 5.42 -1.07 -8.73
CA SER A 87 4.62 -1.40 -7.54
C SER A 87 3.18 -0.91 -7.62
N ILE A 88 2.93 0.29 -8.15
CA ILE A 88 1.58 0.82 -8.35
C ILE A 88 0.85 0.03 -9.44
N ARG A 89 1.57 -0.37 -10.50
CA ARG A 89 1.02 -1.20 -11.56
C ARG A 89 0.64 -2.58 -11.04
N GLN A 90 1.48 -3.19 -10.20
CA GLN A 90 1.19 -4.46 -9.57
C GLN A 90 -0.04 -4.37 -8.65
N LYS A 91 -0.09 -3.38 -7.74
CA LYS A 91 -1.22 -3.18 -6.84
C LYS A 91 -2.54 -2.98 -7.59
N LYS A 92 -2.53 -2.16 -8.65
CA LYS A 92 -3.72 -1.95 -9.50
C LYS A 92 -4.12 -3.21 -10.27
N LEU A 93 -3.16 -4.07 -10.64
CA LEU A 93 -3.46 -5.35 -11.30
C LEU A 93 -4.05 -6.35 -10.30
N GLU A 94 -3.58 -6.37 -9.06
CA GLU A 94 -4.16 -7.12 -7.95
C GLU A 94 -5.60 -6.64 -7.67
N ASP A 95 -5.85 -5.32 -7.63
CA ASP A 95 -7.20 -4.76 -7.46
C ASP A 95 -8.16 -5.15 -8.62
N VAL A 96 -7.65 -5.17 -9.87
CA VAL A 96 -8.43 -5.62 -11.04
C VAL A 96 -8.70 -7.12 -10.98
N ARG A 97 -7.73 -7.91 -10.52
CA ARG A 97 -7.88 -9.35 -10.33
C ARG A 97 -8.96 -9.63 -9.27
N ASP A 98 -8.87 -8.97 -8.13
CA ASP A 98 -9.76 -9.21 -7.00
C ASP A 98 -11.19 -8.67 -7.25
N SER A 99 -11.35 -7.70 -8.16
CA SER A 99 -12.67 -7.18 -8.58
C SER A 99 -13.37 -7.98 -9.69
N ARG A 100 -12.64 -8.86 -10.41
CA ARG A 100 -13.16 -9.58 -11.59
C ARG A 100 -13.05 -11.11 -11.51
N MET A 101 -12.23 -11.65 -10.62
CA MET A 101 -12.06 -13.10 -10.43
C MET A 101 -12.61 -13.51 -9.07
N ALA A 102 -13.57 -14.41 -9.05
CA ALA A 102 -14.13 -14.95 -7.81
C ALA A 102 -14.63 -16.38 -7.97
N ASP A 103 -14.76 -17.08 -6.84
CA ASP A 103 -15.33 -18.43 -6.81
C ASP A 103 -16.85 -18.30 -7.00
N SER A 104 -17.41 -19.03 -7.96
CA SER A 104 -18.82 -18.89 -8.32
C SER A 104 -19.50 -20.23 -8.60
N PHE A 105 -20.78 -20.32 -8.26
CA PHE A 105 -21.67 -21.42 -8.64
C PHE A 105 -23.06 -20.86 -8.96
N PHE A 106 -23.90 -21.63 -9.63
CA PHE A 106 -25.29 -21.23 -9.90
C PHE A 106 -26.29 -22.21 -9.33
N THR A 107 -27.49 -21.70 -9.10
CA THR A 107 -28.66 -22.49 -8.69
C THR A 107 -29.84 -22.19 -9.61
N LEU A 108 -30.62 -23.22 -9.93
CA LEU A 108 -31.86 -23.10 -10.71
C LEU A 108 -33.06 -23.25 -9.80
N HIS A 109 -34.03 -22.34 -9.95
CA HIS A 109 -35.29 -22.34 -9.20
C HIS A 109 -36.46 -22.23 -10.17
N CYS A 110 -37.61 -22.81 -9.80
CA CYS A 110 -38.87 -22.64 -10.51
C CYS A 110 -39.87 -21.84 -9.66
N GLU A 111 -40.84 -21.22 -10.32
CA GLU A 111 -41.93 -20.50 -9.67
C GLU A 111 -42.69 -21.43 -8.71
N GLY A 112 -42.81 -21.02 -7.44
CA GLY A 112 -43.53 -21.76 -6.39
C GLY A 112 -42.71 -22.78 -5.58
N GLN A 113 -41.40 -22.89 -5.80
CA GLN A 113 -40.49 -23.69 -4.95
C GLN A 113 -39.37 -22.81 -4.39
N ASP A 114 -39.20 -22.81 -3.06
CA ASP A 114 -38.11 -22.06 -2.39
C ASP A 114 -36.76 -22.80 -2.49
N ASP A 115 -36.79 -24.13 -2.66
CA ASP A 115 -35.60 -24.96 -2.78
C ASP A 115 -35.10 -25.03 -4.23
N PRO A 116 -33.76 -25.00 -4.46
CA PRO A 116 -33.19 -25.10 -5.79
C PRO A 116 -33.40 -26.50 -6.38
N ILE A 117 -33.83 -26.55 -7.63
CA ILE A 117 -33.98 -27.79 -8.41
C ILE A 117 -32.61 -28.36 -8.79
N TYR A 118 -31.64 -27.48 -9.04
CA TYR A 118 -30.29 -27.85 -9.39
C TYR A 118 -29.28 -26.89 -8.78
N ILE A 119 -28.16 -27.44 -8.31
CA ILE A 119 -27.00 -26.71 -7.78
C ILE A 119 -25.77 -27.17 -8.56
N SER A 120 -25.03 -26.21 -9.11
CA SER A 120 -23.81 -26.51 -9.88
C SER A 120 -22.59 -26.76 -9.00
N GLU A 121 -21.51 -27.25 -9.61
CA GLU A 121 -20.18 -27.20 -9.02
C GLU A 121 -19.69 -25.75 -8.82
N VAL A 122 -18.73 -25.56 -7.92
CA VAL A 122 -18.06 -24.27 -7.68
C VAL A 122 -16.87 -24.15 -8.63
N VAL A 123 -16.85 -23.09 -9.43
CA VAL A 123 -15.72 -22.73 -10.29
C VAL A 123 -14.90 -21.65 -9.60
N GLU A 124 -13.66 -21.97 -9.25
CA GLU A 124 -12.78 -21.09 -8.48
C GLU A 124 -12.13 -20.00 -9.34
N LYS A 125 -12.06 -18.78 -8.79
CA LYS A 125 -11.30 -17.63 -9.31
C LYS A 125 -11.40 -17.41 -10.83
N ALA A 126 -12.59 -17.48 -11.41
CA ALA A 126 -12.78 -17.31 -12.85
C ALA A 126 -13.51 -15.99 -13.19
N MET A 127 -13.04 -15.28 -14.22
CA MET A 127 -13.75 -14.13 -14.80
C MET A 127 -14.85 -14.57 -15.79
N ASN A 128 -14.70 -15.77 -16.37
CA ASN A 128 -15.62 -16.36 -17.34
C ASN A 128 -15.93 -17.82 -16.94
N PRO A 129 -16.63 -18.05 -15.80
CA PRO A 129 -16.86 -19.41 -15.32
C PRO A 129 -17.73 -20.18 -16.32
N THR A 130 -17.31 -21.43 -16.57
CA THR A 130 -17.95 -22.37 -17.49
C THR A 130 -18.26 -23.63 -16.69
N PHE A 131 -19.54 -23.98 -16.58
CA PHE A 131 -19.99 -25.10 -15.74
C PHE A 131 -20.22 -26.37 -16.57
N ARG A 132 -20.16 -27.55 -15.93
CA ARG A 132 -20.53 -28.83 -16.56
C ARG A 132 -21.98 -28.84 -17.05
N SER A 133 -22.22 -29.58 -18.13
CA SER A 133 -23.55 -29.87 -18.62
C SER A 133 -24.33 -30.75 -17.66
N PHE A 134 -25.64 -30.55 -17.57
CA PHE A 134 -26.54 -31.27 -16.69
C PHE A 134 -27.85 -31.60 -17.41
N ASP A 135 -28.55 -32.63 -16.93
CA ASP A 135 -29.83 -33.08 -17.46
C ASP A 135 -30.91 -33.05 -16.37
N LEU A 136 -32.12 -32.64 -16.76
CA LEU A 136 -33.27 -32.52 -15.84
C LEU A 136 -34.28 -33.67 -16.00
N PHE A 137 -33.91 -34.81 -16.61
CA PHE A 137 -34.83 -35.93 -16.89
C PHE A 137 -35.38 -36.62 -15.64
N SER A 138 -34.64 -36.59 -14.53
CA SER A 138 -35.05 -37.20 -13.25
C SER A 138 -36.23 -36.48 -12.59
N PHE A 139 -36.59 -35.29 -13.08
CA PHE A 139 -37.67 -34.48 -12.54
C PHE A 139 -38.97 -34.70 -13.32
N GLY A 140 -40.10 -34.57 -12.63
CA GLY A 140 -41.41 -34.87 -13.19
C GLY A 140 -41.80 -34.00 -14.39
N PRO A 141 -42.85 -34.40 -15.14
CA PRO A 141 -43.36 -33.63 -16.28
C PRO A 141 -43.85 -32.23 -15.91
N ALA A 142 -44.20 -31.99 -14.64
CA ALA A 142 -44.63 -30.67 -14.15
C ALA A 142 -43.51 -29.62 -14.19
N THR A 143 -42.28 -29.99 -13.85
CA THR A 143 -41.14 -29.07 -13.83
C THR A 143 -40.47 -28.99 -15.21
N THR A 144 -40.28 -30.12 -15.88
CA THR A 144 -39.56 -30.18 -17.18
C THR A 144 -40.28 -29.49 -18.35
N ARG A 145 -41.58 -29.19 -18.20
CA ARG A 145 -42.42 -28.50 -19.21
C ARG A 145 -42.53 -26.98 -19.02
N LEU A 146 -41.96 -26.42 -17.96
CA LEU A 146 -41.93 -24.96 -17.74
C LEU A 146 -40.99 -24.27 -18.74
N ASP A 147 -41.27 -23.01 -19.04
CA ASP A 147 -40.48 -22.13 -19.90
C ASP A 147 -39.78 -20.98 -19.16
N THR A 148 -40.12 -20.76 -17.90
CA THR A 148 -39.46 -19.80 -17.01
C THR A 148 -38.52 -20.53 -16.05
N VAL A 149 -37.38 -19.91 -15.75
CA VAL A 149 -36.42 -20.38 -14.75
C VAL A 149 -35.73 -19.20 -14.10
N ILE A 150 -35.56 -19.27 -12.79
CA ILE A 150 -34.80 -18.26 -12.04
C ILE A 150 -33.38 -18.78 -11.88
N VAL A 151 -32.42 -18.03 -12.42
CA VAL A 151 -30.99 -18.33 -12.32
C VAL A 151 -30.36 -17.40 -11.30
N LYS A 152 -29.83 -17.99 -10.22
CA LYS A 152 -29.05 -17.23 -9.22
C LYS A 152 -27.58 -17.61 -9.35
N ILE A 153 -26.72 -16.61 -9.54
CA ILE A 153 -25.27 -16.79 -9.58
C ILE A 153 -24.71 -16.31 -8.25
N TRP A 154 -24.13 -17.25 -7.51
CA TRP A 154 -23.52 -17.04 -6.21
C TRP A 154 -22.04 -16.80 -6.37
N VAL A 155 -21.51 -15.82 -5.65
CA VAL A 155 -20.09 -15.50 -5.68
C VAL A 155 -19.54 -15.39 -4.27
N LYS A 156 -18.36 -15.97 -4.06
CA LYS A 156 -17.66 -15.97 -2.78
C LYS A 156 -16.94 -14.65 -2.57
N ARG A 157 -17.38 -13.89 -1.56
CA ARG A 157 -16.64 -12.75 -1.00
C ARG A 157 -16.03 -13.17 0.34
N GLN A 158 -16.79 -13.04 1.42
CA GLN A 158 -16.49 -13.63 2.73
C GLN A 158 -17.25 -14.95 2.86
N ASP A 159 -18.56 -14.90 2.61
CA ASP A 159 -19.43 -16.04 2.33
C ASP A 159 -19.97 -15.96 0.88
N PHE A 160 -20.69 -16.99 0.44
CA PHE A 160 -21.37 -16.98 -0.85
C PHE A 160 -22.62 -16.08 -0.80
N VAL A 161 -22.63 -15.06 -1.66
CA VAL A 161 -23.73 -14.07 -1.77
C VAL A 161 -24.25 -14.10 -3.20
N PRO A 162 -25.57 -13.95 -3.44
CA PRO A 162 -26.09 -13.89 -4.80
C PRO A 162 -25.62 -12.57 -5.45
N LEU A 163 -24.90 -12.67 -6.57
CA LEU A 163 -24.45 -11.52 -7.36
C LEU A 163 -25.48 -11.13 -8.42
N ILE A 164 -26.10 -12.14 -9.03
CA ILE A 164 -27.07 -11.99 -10.11
C ILE A 164 -28.26 -12.90 -9.78
N GLU A 165 -29.46 -12.34 -9.83
CA GLU A 165 -30.73 -13.04 -9.73
C GLU A 165 -31.57 -12.56 -10.90
N GLU A 166 -31.74 -13.44 -11.89
CA GLU A 166 -32.45 -13.12 -13.12
C GLU A 166 -33.52 -14.18 -13.37
N GLU A 167 -34.75 -13.73 -13.57
CA GLU A 167 -35.85 -14.55 -14.02
C GLU A 167 -35.84 -14.60 -15.55
N VAL A 168 -35.59 -15.79 -16.11
CA VAL A 168 -35.33 -15.96 -17.52
C VAL A 168 -36.47 -16.73 -18.16
N ASN A 169 -37.14 -16.08 -19.11
CA ASN A 169 -38.03 -16.75 -20.03
C ASN A 169 -37.22 -17.34 -21.19
N LEU A 170 -37.21 -18.67 -21.31
CA LEU A 170 -36.49 -19.39 -22.34
C LEU A 170 -36.97 -19.02 -23.75
N GLN A 171 -38.23 -18.59 -23.90
CA GLN A 171 -38.79 -18.18 -25.18
C GLN A 171 -38.18 -16.87 -25.71
N SER A 172 -37.77 -15.94 -24.82
CA SER A 172 -37.19 -14.66 -25.22
C SER A 172 -35.68 -14.71 -25.53
N LEU A 173 -35.06 -15.88 -25.36
CA LEU A 173 -33.63 -16.05 -25.60
C LEU A 173 -33.24 -15.84 -27.08
N GLN A 174 -32.06 -15.29 -27.31
CA GLN A 174 -31.56 -15.00 -28.65
C GLN A 174 -30.40 -15.90 -29.03
N PHE A 175 -30.45 -16.47 -30.24
CA PHE A 175 -29.48 -17.45 -30.72
C PHE A 175 -28.16 -16.77 -31.13
N LEU A 176 -27.05 -17.25 -30.57
CA LEU A 176 -25.69 -16.79 -30.92
C LEU A 176 -24.94 -17.76 -31.84
N GLY A 177 -25.28 -19.04 -31.82
CA GLY A 177 -24.57 -20.07 -32.57
C GLY A 177 -23.23 -20.45 -31.93
N ARG A 178 -22.21 -19.56 -31.99
CA ARG A 178 -20.87 -19.81 -31.43
C ARG A 178 -20.50 -18.77 -30.38
N LEU A 179 -19.78 -19.23 -29.36
CA LEU A 179 -19.41 -18.44 -28.17
C LEU A 179 -18.28 -17.42 -28.43
N GLU A 180 -17.53 -17.54 -29.54
CA GLU A 180 -16.26 -16.83 -29.77
C GLU A 180 -16.37 -15.46 -30.46
N ILE A 181 -17.53 -15.09 -31.01
CA ILE A 181 -17.61 -13.99 -32.00
C ILE A 181 -18.16 -12.67 -31.42
N HIS A 182 -18.64 -12.66 -30.16
CA HIS A 182 -19.39 -11.53 -29.61
C HIS A 182 -18.76 -10.89 -28.36
N PRO A 183 -18.66 -9.55 -28.29
CA PRO A 183 -18.30 -8.86 -27.06
C PRO A 183 -19.51 -8.86 -26.11
N PHE A 184 -19.42 -9.61 -25.01
CA PHE A 184 -20.45 -9.66 -23.98
C PHE A 184 -20.35 -8.46 -23.02
N PRO A 185 -21.48 -7.88 -22.56
CA PRO A 185 -21.46 -6.93 -21.45
C PRO A 185 -20.99 -7.58 -20.14
N SER A 186 -20.73 -6.77 -19.10
CA SER A 186 -20.40 -7.29 -17.78
C SER A 186 -21.53 -8.14 -17.20
N ASN A 187 -21.20 -9.25 -16.53
CA ASN A 187 -22.15 -10.14 -15.86
C ASN A 187 -23.19 -10.78 -16.81
N SER A 188 -22.79 -11.13 -18.05
CA SER A 188 -23.71 -11.73 -19.03
C SER A 188 -23.91 -13.22 -18.78
N ILE A 189 -25.17 -13.68 -18.81
CA ILE A 189 -25.54 -15.10 -18.71
C ILE A 189 -25.82 -15.66 -20.10
N ILE A 190 -25.23 -16.81 -20.40
CA ILE A 190 -25.37 -17.54 -21.65
C ILE A 190 -25.97 -18.91 -21.36
N PHE A 191 -26.92 -19.33 -22.17
CA PHE A 191 -27.65 -20.58 -22.03
C PHE A 191 -27.28 -21.53 -23.16
N GLN A 192 -26.95 -22.77 -22.83
CA GLN A 192 -26.84 -23.84 -23.81
C GLN A 192 -28.10 -24.69 -23.76
N LEU A 193 -28.82 -24.67 -24.87
CA LEU A 193 -29.91 -25.60 -25.13
C LEU A 193 -29.41 -26.74 -26.02
N VAL A 194 -30.21 -27.81 -26.15
CA VAL A 194 -29.93 -28.98 -27.00
C VAL A 194 -29.57 -28.59 -28.45
N ASP A 195 -30.10 -27.47 -28.95
CA ASP A 195 -29.91 -27.02 -30.32
C ASP A 195 -28.88 -25.88 -30.49
N GLY A 196 -28.31 -25.35 -29.41
CA GLY A 196 -27.23 -24.37 -29.48
C GLY A 196 -27.18 -23.36 -28.34
N ILE A 197 -26.41 -22.28 -28.58
CA ILE A 197 -26.05 -21.29 -27.55
C ILE A 197 -26.90 -20.02 -27.71
N TYR A 198 -27.40 -19.53 -26.58
CA TYR A 198 -28.35 -18.42 -26.50
C TYR A 198 -27.97 -17.37 -25.43
N THR A 199 -28.45 -16.13 -25.59
CA THR A 199 -28.27 -15.02 -24.63
C THR A 199 -29.49 -14.13 -24.45
N ILE A 200 -29.46 -13.34 -23.39
CA ILE A 200 -30.48 -12.33 -23.04
C ILE A 200 -30.07 -10.92 -23.55
N ASP A 201 -28.79 -10.56 -23.47
CA ASP A 201 -28.35 -9.15 -23.49
C ASP A 201 -28.05 -8.52 -24.86
N LEU A 202 -28.01 -9.30 -25.94
CA LEU A 202 -27.70 -8.78 -27.28
C LEU A 202 -29.00 -8.54 -28.04
N THR A 203 -29.25 -7.33 -28.55
CA THR A 203 -30.43 -7.06 -29.40
C THR A 203 -30.14 -7.48 -30.84
N SER A 204 -30.43 -8.72 -31.21
CA SER A 204 -30.51 -9.14 -32.61
C SER A 204 -31.97 -9.10 -33.08
N LYS A 205 -32.21 -8.59 -34.29
CA LYS A 205 -33.55 -8.70 -34.89
C LYS A 205 -33.86 -10.20 -35.07
N PRO A 206 -35.01 -10.70 -34.58
CA PRO A 206 -35.37 -12.09 -34.78
C PRO A 206 -35.38 -12.38 -36.29
N PRO A 207 -34.74 -13.46 -36.76
CA PRO A 207 -34.81 -13.83 -38.16
C PRO A 207 -36.29 -14.04 -38.53
N ARG A 208 -36.73 -13.43 -39.64
CA ARG A 208 -38.12 -13.58 -40.11
C ARG A 208 -38.41 -15.08 -40.31
N PRO A 209 -39.50 -15.61 -39.74
CA PRO A 209 -39.86 -17.01 -39.93
C PRO A 209 -40.08 -17.25 -41.43
N ARG A 210 -39.44 -18.28 -41.98
CA ARG A 210 -39.94 -18.86 -43.23
C ARG A 210 -41.26 -19.54 -42.91
N PRO A 211 -42.28 -19.50 -43.78
CA PRO A 211 -43.47 -20.31 -43.60
C PRO A 211 -43.02 -21.77 -43.50
N SER A 212 -43.15 -22.34 -42.30
CA SER A 212 -42.87 -23.75 -42.06
C SER A 212 -43.91 -24.56 -42.81
N ILE A 213 -43.46 -25.61 -43.49
CA ILE A 213 -44.35 -26.69 -43.92
C ILE A 213 -45.06 -27.18 -42.66
N VAL A 214 -46.39 -27.19 -42.68
CA VAL A 214 -47.21 -27.71 -41.60
C VAL A 214 -46.89 -29.20 -41.49
N LEU A 215 -46.07 -29.57 -40.50
CA LEU A 215 -45.86 -30.98 -40.19
C LEU A 215 -47.20 -31.50 -39.66
N PRO A 216 -47.76 -32.58 -40.23
CA PRO A 216 -48.98 -33.16 -39.72
C PRO A 216 -48.75 -33.50 -38.24
N THR A 217 -49.69 -33.08 -37.39
CA THR A 217 -49.76 -33.53 -36.00
C THR A 217 -49.62 -35.05 -35.97
N SER A 218 -48.96 -35.57 -34.93
CA SER A 218 -48.74 -37.01 -34.73
C SER A 218 -49.91 -37.84 -35.23
N SER A 219 -49.66 -38.74 -36.20
CA SER A 219 -50.73 -39.56 -36.78
C SER A 219 -51.41 -40.39 -35.69
N TYR A 220 -52.69 -40.72 -35.88
CA TYR A 220 -53.44 -41.56 -34.94
C TYR A 220 -52.67 -42.84 -34.56
N ASN A 221 -51.96 -43.45 -35.52
CA ASN A 221 -51.09 -44.60 -35.28
C ASN A 221 -49.91 -44.30 -34.34
N ALA A 222 -49.34 -43.09 -34.37
CA ALA A 222 -48.28 -42.69 -33.45
C ALA A 222 -48.82 -42.48 -32.03
N LEU A 223 -50.02 -41.90 -31.88
CA LEU A 223 -50.69 -41.76 -30.59
C LEU A 223 -51.11 -43.10 -30.00
N MET A 224 -51.66 -44.00 -30.83
CA MET A 224 -51.97 -45.37 -30.42
C MET A 224 -50.71 -46.14 -30.00
N ARG A 225 -49.60 -45.99 -30.74
CA ARG A 225 -48.33 -46.62 -30.32
C ARG A 225 -47.83 -46.07 -28.98
N LEU A 226 -47.96 -44.77 -28.73
CA LEU A 226 -47.57 -44.14 -27.47
C LEU A 226 -48.47 -44.61 -26.32
N SER A 227 -49.79 -44.74 -26.56
CA SER A 227 -50.75 -45.31 -25.62
C SER A 227 -50.41 -46.76 -25.29
N ASN A 228 -50.14 -47.58 -26.31
CA ASN A 228 -49.77 -48.98 -26.12
C ASN A 228 -48.42 -49.13 -25.38
N LEU A 229 -47.49 -48.18 -25.59
CA LEU A 229 -46.23 -48.16 -24.86
C LEU A 229 -46.46 -47.80 -23.39
N ASP A 230 -47.32 -46.82 -23.12
CA ASP A 230 -47.70 -46.44 -21.75
C ASP A 230 -48.40 -47.61 -21.03
N GLU A 231 -49.34 -48.29 -21.70
CA GLU A 231 -49.95 -49.53 -21.19
C GLU A 231 -48.89 -50.61 -20.91
N SER A 232 -47.92 -50.81 -21.82
CA SER A 232 -46.86 -51.79 -21.59
C SER A 232 -45.94 -51.44 -20.40
N ILE A 233 -45.75 -50.15 -20.13
CA ILE A 233 -44.96 -49.67 -18.98
C ILE A 233 -45.74 -49.91 -17.69
N GLN A 234 -47.04 -49.62 -17.68
CA GLN A 234 -47.89 -49.89 -16.51
C GLN A 234 -47.97 -51.39 -16.22
N ASP A 235 -48.09 -52.24 -17.23
CA ASP A 235 -48.06 -53.70 -17.07
C ASP A 235 -46.71 -54.20 -16.57
N ALA A 236 -45.59 -53.65 -17.06
CA ALA A 236 -44.26 -53.98 -16.55
C ALA A 236 -44.07 -53.58 -15.08
N LEU A 237 -44.64 -52.45 -14.65
CA LEU A 237 -44.63 -52.03 -13.25
C LEU A 237 -45.51 -52.94 -12.38
N ALA A 238 -46.70 -53.30 -12.84
CA ALA A 238 -47.62 -54.20 -12.14
C ALA A 238 -47.04 -55.62 -11.99
N THR A 239 -46.43 -56.16 -13.05
CA THR A 239 -45.77 -57.48 -13.00
C THR A 239 -44.55 -57.48 -12.08
N ARG A 240 -43.79 -56.39 -12.01
CA ARG A 240 -42.71 -56.25 -11.02
C ARG A 240 -43.26 -56.33 -9.60
N GLU A 241 -44.36 -55.63 -9.33
CA GLU A 241 -44.99 -55.63 -8.00
C GLU A 241 -45.57 -57.00 -7.64
N GLN A 242 -46.17 -57.69 -8.61
CA GLN A 242 -46.63 -59.07 -8.46
C GLN A 242 -45.48 -60.04 -8.19
N LEU A 243 -44.35 -59.95 -8.91
CA LEU A 243 -43.16 -60.75 -8.63
C LEU A 243 -42.60 -60.46 -7.25
N THR A 244 -42.55 -59.20 -6.83
CA THR A 244 -42.11 -58.87 -5.47
C THR A 244 -43.02 -59.47 -4.39
N SER A 245 -44.34 -59.47 -4.58
CA SER A 245 -45.26 -60.12 -3.63
C SER A 245 -45.13 -61.65 -3.63
N GLN A 246 -44.94 -62.28 -4.79
CA GLN A 246 -44.69 -63.72 -4.89
C GLN A 246 -43.37 -64.13 -4.22
N ILE A 247 -42.29 -63.38 -4.44
CA ILE A 247 -41.01 -63.60 -3.77
C ILE A 247 -41.18 -63.47 -2.25
N ASN A 248 -41.90 -62.44 -1.79
CA ASN A 248 -42.17 -62.26 -0.37
C ASN A 248 -42.99 -63.42 0.23
N ASN A 249 -43.99 -63.94 -0.50
CA ASN A 249 -44.79 -65.09 -0.05
C ASN A 249 -43.95 -66.39 -0.01
N ILE A 250 -43.08 -66.62 -1.00
CA ILE A 250 -42.15 -67.76 -1.01
C ILE A 250 -41.17 -67.67 0.18
N LEU A 251 -40.74 -66.45 0.54
CA LEU A 251 -39.88 -66.21 1.70
C LEU A 251 -40.61 -66.43 3.02
N THR A 252 -41.91 -66.15 3.11
CA THR A 252 -42.71 -66.42 4.32
C THR A 252 -43.06 -67.90 4.48
N ASP A 253 -43.38 -68.60 3.39
CA ASP A 253 -43.85 -70.00 3.41
C ASP A 253 -42.72 -71.02 3.65
N ASN A 254 -41.46 -70.69 3.34
CA ASN A 254 -40.29 -71.55 3.56
C ASN A 254 -39.61 -71.37 4.93
N THR A 255 -40.30 -70.79 5.92
CA THR A 255 -39.70 -70.44 7.22
C THR A 255 -39.48 -71.68 8.10
N SER A 256 -38.35 -72.36 7.93
CA SER A 256 -37.84 -73.36 8.89
C SER A 256 -36.95 -72.70 9.95
N PRO A 257 -36.98 -73.17 11.22
CA PRO A 257 -36.21 -72.57 12.32
C PRO A 257 -34.68 -72.65 12.15
N SER A 258 -34.16 -73.49 11.26
CA SER A 258 -32.74 -73.59 10.92
C SER A 258 -32.20 -72.38 10.15
N THR A 259 -33.06 -71.63 9.46
CA THR A 259 -32.65 -70.49 8.61
C THR A 259 -32.69 -69.15 9.38
N TYR A 260 -33.51 -69.05 10.43
CA TYR A 260 -33.70 -67.81 11.21
C TYR A 260 -32.52 -67.46 12.14
N ILE A 261 -31.93 -68.45 12.82
CA ILE A 261 -30.83 -68.23 13.78
C ILE A 261 -29.59 -67.58 13.15
N PRO A 262 -29.09 -68.02 11.97
CA PRO A 262 -27.96 -67.35 11.32
C PRO A 262 -28.30 -65.93 10.84
N VAL A 263 -29.49 -65.69 10.30
CA VAL A 263 -29.95 -64.36 9.85
C VAL A 263 -30.14 -63.38 11.02
N ALA A 264 -30.67 -63.86 12.16
CA ALA A 264 -30.79 -63.08 13.39
C ALA A 264 -29.41 -62.76 14.01
N LYS A 265 -28.46 -63.70 13.95
CA LYS A 265 -27.08 -63.46 14.38
C LYS A 265 -26.38 -62.46 13.46
N GLU A 266 -26.54 -62.58 12.15
CA GLU A 266 -25.98 -61.66 11.17
C GLU A 266 -26.52 -60.24 11.37
N SER A 267 -27.84 -60.08 11.48
CA SER A 267 -28.47 -58.77 11.77
C SER A 267 -28.03 -58.18 13.12
N LEU A 268 -27.86 -58.99 14.16
CA LEU A 268 -27.28 -58.54 15.43
C LEU A 268 -25.84 -58.06 15.27
N THR A 269 -25.00 -58.79 14.51
CA THR A 269 -23.61 -58.36 14.27
C THR A 269 -23.55 -57.08 13.45
N LEU A 270 -24.47 -56.92 12.50
CA LEU A 270 -24.63 -55.73 11.67
C LEU A 270 -25.06 -54.53 12.54
N ALA A 271 -26.08 -54.70 13.39
CA ALA A 271 -26.52 -53.68 14.34
C ALA A 271 -25.40 -53.27 15.31
N LYS A 272 -24.62 -54.22 15.83
CA LYS A 272 -23.45 -53.92 16.68
C LYS A 272 -22.39 -53.13 15.93
N ARG A 273 -22.10 -53.47 14.67
CA ARG A 273 -21.19 -52.69 13.81
C ARG A 273 -21.70 -51.26 13.63
N TYR A 274 -22.99 -51.06 13.36
CA TYR A 274 -23.56 -49.72 13.28
C TYR A 274 -23.43 -48.95 14.58
N VAL A 275 -23.78 -49.53 15.73
CA VAL A 275 -23.65 -48.86 17.04
C VAL A 275 -22.20 -48.47 17.33
N THR A 276 -21.23 -49.35 17.06
CA THR A 276 -19.80 -49.01 17.25
C THR A 276 -19.34 -47.90 16.32
N THR A 277 -19.83 -47.87 15.09
CA THR A 277 -19.50 -46.84 14.10
C THR A 277 -20.12 -45.50 14.50
N SER A 278 -21.40 -45.48 14.91
CA SER A 278 -22.06 -44.28 15.44
C SER A 278 -21.38 -43.74 16.69
N ARG A 279 -20.93 -44.61 17.61
CA ARG A 279 -20.16 -44.19 18.80
C ARG A 279 -18.82 -43.56 18.43
N LYS A 280 -18.11 -44.11 17.44
CA LYS A 280 -16.86 -43.52 16.92
C LYS A 280 -17.10 -42.15 16.32
N PHE A 281 -18.16 -41.98 15.50
CA PHE A 281 -18.52 -40.68 14.95
C PHE A 281 -18.88 -39.66 16.03
N LEU A 282 -19.63 -40.08 17.06
CA LEU A 282 -19.98 -39.23 18.18
C LEU A 282 -18.75 -38.78 18.97
N HIS A 283 -17.82 -39.70 19.27
CA HIS A 283 -16.57 -39.36 19.94
C HIS A 283 -15.71 -38.40 19.10
N GLN A 284 -15.57 -38.67 17.80
CA GLN A 284 -14.84 -37.78 16.88
C GLN A 284 -15.46 -36.38 16.83
N SER A 285 -16.79 -36.29 16.82
CA SER A 285 -17.52 -35.01 16.87
C SER A 285 -17.28 -34.27 18.19
N GLN A 286 -17.29 -34.98 19.33
CA GLN A 286 -17.00 -34.40 20.64
C GLN A 286 -15.57 -33.88 20.75
N THR A 287 -14.57 -34.64 20.28
CA THR A 287 -13.17 -34.19 20.25
C THR A 287 -13.03 -32.94 19.38
N ARG A 288 -13.63 -32.95 18.18
CA ARG A 288 -13.63 -31.78 17.30
C ARG A 288 -14.29 -30.56 17.94
N GLN A 289 -15.38 -30.76 18.68
CA GLN A 289 -16.03 -29.68 19.41
C GLN A 289 -15.12 -29.12 20.52
N HIS A 290 -14.42 -29.98 21.25
CA HIS A 290 -13.45 -29.57 22.27
C HIS A 290 -12.31 -28.77 21.64
N ASP A 291 -11.70 -29.27 20.57
CA ASP A 291 -10.61 -28.61 19.84
C ASP A 291 -11.03 -27.23 19.29
N LEU A 292 -12.25 -27.13 18.76
CA LEU A 292 -12.81 -25.87 18.30
C LEU A 292 -13.03 -24.88 19.46
N LYS A 293 -13.52 -25.36 20.62
CA LYS A 293 -13.70 -24.52 21.81
C LYS A 293 -12.36 -24.02 22.35
N THR A 294 -11.36 -24.88 22.46
CA THR A 294 -10.02 -24.49 22.93
C THR A 294 -9.36 -23.51 21.97
N SER A 295 -9.44 -23.75 20.65
CA SER A 295 -8.95 -22.83 19.62
C SER A 295 -9.66 -21.46 19.67
N THR A 296 -10.97 -21.45 19.91
CA THR A 296 -11.72 -20.19 19.99
C THR A 296 -11.37 -19.43 21.27
N SER A 297 -11.16 -20.13 22.38
CA SER A 297 -10.71 -19.54 23.64
C SER A 297 -9.30 -18.94 23.54
N SER A 298 -8.35 -19.67 22.94
CA SER A 298 -6.98 -19.17 22.75
C SER A 298 -6.95 -17.97 21.82
N ARG A 299 -7.73 -17.97 20.74
CA ARG A 299 -7.86 -16.83 19.83
C ARG A 299 -8.46 -15.61 20.53
N ARG A 300 -9.49 -15.79 21.37
CA ARG A 300 -10.06 -14.69 22.17
C ARG A 300 -9.03 -14.08 23.14
N ALA A 301 -8.24 -14.91 23.81
CA ALA A 301 -7.16 -14.44 24.69
C ALA A 301 -6.05 -13.71 23.92
N ALA A 302 -5.69 -14.19 22.73
CA ALA A 302 -4.74 -13.52 21.85
C ALA A 302 -5.26 -12.16 21.36
N ILE A 303 -6.55 -12.06 21.02
CA ILE A 303 -7.19 -10.80 20.63
C ILE A 303 -7.23 -9.82 21.80
N SER A 304 -7.60 -10.27 23.00
CA SER A 304 -7.64 -9.37 24.18
C SER A 304 -6.26 -8.85 24.58
N SER A 305 -5.23 -9.71 24.52
CA SER A 305 -3.84 -9.27 24.75
C SER A 305 -3.35 -8.34 23.64
N GLY A 306 -3.72 -8.60 22.39
CA GLY A 306 -3.44 -7.70 21.26
C GLY A 306 -4.05 -6.30 21.45
N TYR A 307 -5.30 -6.21 21.90
CA TYR A 307 -5.94 -4.92 22.20
C TYR A 307 -5.24 -4.16 23.34
N ALA A 308 -4.78 -4.86 24.38
CA ALA A 308 -4.04 -4.23 25.46
C ALA A 308 -2.71 -3.63 24.98
N VAL A 309 -1.97 -4.37 24.14
CA VAL A 309 -0.72 -3.88 23.54
C VAL A 309 -0.98 -2.70 22.60
N GLN A 310 -2.05 -2.77 21.80
CA GLN A 310 -2.42 -1.68 20.91
C GLN A 310 -2.77 -0.41 21.69
N SER A 311 -3.58 -0.52 22.75
CA SER A 311 -3.96 0.62 23.58
C SER A 311 -2.74 1.25 24.27
N ALA A 312 -1.78 0.44 24.75
CA ALA A 312 -0.53 0.94 25.31
C ALA A 312 0.31 1.67 24.24
N ALA A 313 0.43 1.10 23.05
CA ALA A 313 1.15 1.72 21.94
C ALA A 313 0.48 3.04 21.49
N GLU A 314 -0.85 3.12 21.49
CA GLU A 314 -1.58 4.35 21.20
C GLU A 314 -1.31 5.44 22.24
N SER A 315 -1.28 5.09 23.54
CA SER A 315 -0.90 6.05 24.59
C SER A 315 0.54 6.52 24.47
N ASP A 316 1.47 5.63 24.11
CA ASP A 316 2.87 5.98 23.91
C ASP A 316 3.05 6.93 22.72
N VAL A 317 2.31 6.70 21.63
CA VAL A 317 2.30 7.59 20.45
C VAL A 317 1.76 8.98 20.81
N GLN A 318 0.68 9.06 21.59
CA GLN A 318 0.13 10.35 22.04
C GLN A 318 1.14 11.12 22.90
N ASN A 319 1.78 10.46 23.85
CA ASN A 319 2.81 11.07 24.69
C ASN A 319 4.02 11.56 23.84
N ALA A 320 4.48 10.74 22.89
CA ALA A 320 5.56 11.11 21.99
C ALA A 320 5.20 12.32 21.09
N GLN A 321 3.94 12.44 20.68
CA GLN A 321 3.46 13.60 19.90
C GLN A 321 3.50 14.90 20.72
N GLU A 322 3.14 14.86 21.99
CA GLU A 322 3.23 16.02 22.88
C GLU A 322 4.68 16.49 23.03
N HIS A 323 5.60 15.57 23.32
CA HIS A 323 7.04 15.87 23.41
C HIS A 323 7.60 16.45 22.10
N LEU A 324 7.14 15.95 20.95
CA LEU A 324 7.54 16.45 19.65
C LEU A 324 7.04 17.88 19.41
N ASN A 325 5.78 18.17 19.77
CA ASN A 325 5.22 19.51 19.67
C ASN A 325 5.94 20.50 20.61
N ASN A 326 6.26 20.08 21.83
CA ASN A 326 7.06 20.87 22.77
C ASN A 326 8.47 21.13 22.23
N SER A 327 9.10 20.14 21.59
CA SER A 327 10.41 20.31 20.96
C SER A 327 10.37 21.25 19.75
N ARG A 328 9.30 21.19 18.95
CA ARG A 328 9.08 22.10 17.81
C ARG A 328 8.89 23.54 18.27
N THR A 329 8.03 23.77 19.26
CA THR A 329 7.78 25.11 19.82
C THR A 329 9.04 25.67 20.47
N LEU A 330 9.79 24.84 21.21
CA LEU A 330 11.10 25.24 21.73
C LEU A 330 12.02 25.66 20.58
N LEU A 331 12.18 24.84 19.54
CA LEU A 331 13.05 25.14 18.40
C LEU A 331 12.66 26.44 17.69
N THR A 332 11.37 26.69 17.48
CA THR A 332 10.92 27.96 16.87
C THR A 332 11.25 29.15 17.74
N ASN A 333 11.04 29.03 19.06
CA ASN A 333 11.36 30.07 20.03
C ASN A 333 12.87 30.32 20.12
N THR A 334 13.71 29.28 20.12
CA THR A 334 15.17 29.46 20.14
C THR A 334 15.67 30.10 18.84
N LYS A 335 15.09 29.73 17.69
CA LYS A 335 15.43 30.35 16.40
C LYS A 335 15.05 31.83 16.35
N SER A 336 13.86 32.21 16.84
CA SER A 336 13.47 33.62 16.92
C SER A 336 14.42 34.38 17.85
N LEU A 337 14.72 33.84 19.03
CA LEU A 337 15.68 34.45 19.96
C LEU A 337 17.07 34.65 19.32
N ILE A 338 17.61 33.65 18.61
CA ILE A 338 18.89 33.79 17.90
C ILE A 338 18.82 34.90 16.85
N ARG A 339 17.73 34.96 16.07
CA ARG A 339 17.52 36.00 15.07
C ARG A 339 17.49 37.39 15.71
N ASP A 340 16.77 37.55 16.81
CA ASP A 340 16.65 38.84 17.50
C ASP A 340 17.98 39.29 18.12
N HIS A 341 18.78 38.35 18.63
CA HIS A 341 20.13 38.65 19.13
C HIS A 341 21.08 39.04 18.00
N ARG A 342 21.02 38.36 16.85
CA ARG A 342 21.80 38.74 15.66
C ARG A 342 21.42 40.13 15.16
N ARG A 343 20.12 40.44 15.13
CA ARG A 343 19.61 41.77 14.78
C ARG A 343 20.23 42.85 15.65
N ARG A 344 20.16 42.69 16.98
CA ARG A 344 20.77 43.61 17.94
C ARG A 344 22.27 43.77 17.69
N LEU A 345 23.01 42.67 17.52
CA LEU A 345 24.45 42.72 17.27
C LEU A 345 24.78 43.45 15.96
N CYS A 346 23.99 43.26 14.91
CA CYS A 346 24.17 43.99 13.66
C CYS A 346 23.90 45.49 13.82
N GLU A 347 22.92 45.88 14.63
CA GLU A 347 22.66 47.29 14.94
C GLU A 347 23.78 47.93 15.77
N GLU A 348 24.27 47.24 16.80
CA GLU A 348 25.45 47.67 17.56
C GLU A 348 26.71 47.77 16.66
N LEU A 349 26.86 46.88 15.68
CA LEU A 349 27.95 46.97 14.71
C LEU A 349 27.81 48.16 13.75
N ILE A 350 26.58 48.55 13.40
CA ILE A 350 26.32 49.77 12.60
C ILE A 350 26.73 51.01 13.41
N GLU A 351 26.49 51.03 14.73
CA GLU A 351 26.93 52.12 15.62
C GLU A 351 28.45 52.17 15.76
N ILE A 352 29.13 51.02 15.89
CA ILE A 352 30.58 50.95 16.06
C ILE A 352 31.33 51.27 14.74
N TYR A 353 30.80 50.81 13.61
CA TYR A 353 31.38 50.98 12.29
C TYR A 353 30.42 51.74 11.36
N PRO A 354 30.20 53.05 11.59
CA PRO A 354 29.22 53.81 10.82
C PRO A 354 29.63 53.88 9.36
N ILE A 355 28.68 53.54 8.47
CA ILE A 355 28.84 53.62 7.02
C ILE A 355 27.95 54.73 6.46
N GLU A 356 28.56 55.84 6.04
CA GLU A 356 27.85 57.04 5.60
C GLU A 356 28.06 57.32 4.11
N PRO A 357 27.05 57.82 3.39
CA PRO A 357 27.22 58.23 2.00
C PRO A 357 28.06 59.51 1.92
N THR A 358 28.93 59.59 0.91
CA THR A 358 29.69 60.80 0.60
C THR A 358 28.89 61.70 -0.36
N SER A 359 29.36 62.93 -0.62
CA SER A 359 28.81 63.85 -1.62
C SER A 359 28.72 63.27 -3.04
N HIS A 360 29.48 62.22 -3.34
CA HIS A 360 29.48 61.54 -4.63
C HIS A 360 28.61 60.27 -4.60
N PRO A 361 27.80 60.01 -5.64
CA PRO A 361 26.94 58.83 -5.70
C PRO A 361 27.78 57.54 -5.68
N LEU A 362 27.32 56.53 -4.95
CA LEU A 362 27.95 55.21 -4.77
C LEU A 362 29.27 55.20 -4.00
N LEU A 363 29.79 56.35 -3.56
CA LEU A 363 30.94 56.42 -2.65
C LEU A 363 30.46 56.53 -1.20
N PHE A 364 31.04 55.68 -0.35
CA PHE A 364 30.71 55.63 1.07
C PHE A 364 31.98 55.74 1.90
N THR A 365 31.83 56.26 3.12
CA THR A 365 32.87 56.24 4.14
C THR A 365 32.57 55.15 5.16
N ILE A 366 33.62 54.57 5.75
CA ILE A 366 33.52 53.72 6.93
C ILE A 366 34.29 54.40 8.07
N CYS A 367 33.63 54.65 9.20
CA CYS A 367 34.19 55.42 10.31
C CYS A 367 34.76 56.80 9.87
N GLY A 368 34.11 57.45 8.89
CA GLY A 368 34.55 58.73 8.33
C GLY A 368 35.69 58.64 7.31
N LEU A 369 36.19 57.44 6.99
CA LEU A 369 37.25 57.23 5.99
C LEU A 369 36.66 56.81 4.63
N PRO A 370 36.92 57.53 3.53
CA PRO A 370 36.44 57.17 2.21
C PRO A 370 37.13 55.91 1.66
N LEU A 371 36.35 55.00 1.07
CA LEU A 371 36.89 53.87 0.31
C LEU A 371 36.43 53.95 -1.16
N PRO A 372 37.35 54.17 -2.12
CA PRO A 372 37.03 54.13 -3.54
C PRO A 372 36.63 52.72 -3.98
N ASN A 373 35.56 52.57 -4.78
CA ASN A 373 35.10 51.27 -5.29
C ASN A 373 35.88 50.79 -6.52
N THR A 374 36.60 51.68 -7.21
CA THR A 374 37.38 51.39 -8.42
C THR A 374 38.86 51.65 -8.16
N THR A 375 39.69 50.64 -8.42
CA THR A 375 41.15 50.69 -8.32
C THR A 375 41.82 51.30 -9.55
N ASP A 376 41.08 51.88 -10.49
CA ASP A 376 41.60 52.23 -11.82
C ASP A 376 42.20 53.64 -11.92
N ASP A 377 42.14 54.45 -10.86
CA ASP A 377 42.82 55.75 -10.84
C ASP A 377 44.28 55.56 -10.42
N ASP A 378 45.19 55.54 -11.39
CA ASP A 378 46.66 55.45 -11.22
C ASP A 378 47.29 56.69 -10.54
N ASN A 379 46.49 57.63 -10.03
CA ASN A 379 46.94 58.93 -9.52
C ASN A 379 46.56 59.19 -8.05
N VAL A 380 46.52 58.11 -7.24
CA VAL A 380 46.25 58.15 -5.80
C VAL A 380 47.46 58.68 -5.05
N SER A 381 47.28 59.69 -4.21
CA SER A 381 48.37 60.22 -3.38
C SER A 381 48.76 59.20 -2.30
N SER A 382 50.01 59.21 -1.84
CA SER A 382 50.45 58.31 -0.74
C SER A 382 49.66 58.50 0.56
N ALA A 383 49.06 59.67 0.77
CA ALA A 383 48.15 59.94 1.88
C ALA A 383 46.82 59.16 1.75
N ASP A 384 46.31 59.00 0.54
CA ASP A 384 45.08 58.29 0.24
C ASP A 384 45.28 56.77 0.37
N GLU A 385 46.47 56.25 0.05
CA GLU A 385 46.84 54.84 0.27
C GLU A 385 46.74 54.42 1.74
N VAL A 386 47.13 55.31 2.66
CA VAL A 386 47.04 55.07 4.12
C VAL A 386 45.59 55.08 4.58
N VAL A 387 44.77 55.99 4.04
CA VAL A 387 43.33 56.07 4.32
C VAL A 387 42.62 54.81 3.82
N VAL A 388 42.92 54.36 2.60
CA VAL A 388 42.38 53.12 2.03
C VAL A 388 42.78 51.90 2.86
N ALA A 389 44.04 51.80 3.29
CA ALA A 389 44.50 50.73 4.16
C ALA A 389 43.75 50.69 5.50
N ALA A 390 43.52 51.86 6.11
CA ALA A 390 42.77 51.98 7.37
C ALA A 390 41.28 51.62 7.18
N ALA A 391 40.64 52.11 6.11
CA ALA A 391 39.26 51.79 5.78
C ALA A 391 39.05 50.29 5.52
N LEU A 392 39.92 49.67 4.72
CA LEU A 392 39.92 48.21 4.49
C LEU A 392 40.21 47.42 5.77
N GLY A 393 41.02 47.96 6.68
CA GLY A 393 41.24 47.42 8.01
C GLY A 393 39.95 47.33 8.83
N TYR A 394 39.13 48.38 8.84
CA TYR A 394 37.82 48.36 9.48
C TYR A 394 36.85 47.38 8.82
N VAL A 395 36.82 47.34 7.49
CA VAL A 395 36.00 46.36 6.74
C VAL A 395 36.42 44.93 7.08
N ALA A 396 37.72 44.63 7.07
CA ALA A 396 38.27 43.32 7.39
C ALA A 396 37.90 42.89 8.82
N GLN A 397 37.99 43.81 9.78
CA GLN A 397 37.59 43.56 11.16
C GLN A 397 36.08 43.32 11.28
N LEU A 398 35.25 44.14 10.63
CA LEU A 398 33.80 43.99 10.64
C LEU A 398 33.34 42.66 10.03
N VAL A 399 33.85 42.30 8.84
CA VAL A 399 33.56 41.01 8.19
C VAL A 399 34.03 39.83 9.05
N ASN A 400 35.19 39.97 9.72
CA ASN A 400 35.67 38.96 10.67
C ASN A 400 34.77 38.81 11.90
N HIS A 401 34.10 39.86 12.38
CA HIS A 401 33.11 39.73 13.46
C HIS A 401 31.81 39.10 12.95
N LEU A 402 31.35 39.49 11.76
CA LEU A 402 30.11 39.00 11.17
C LEU A 402 30.09 37.48 11.00
N GLN A 403 31.22 36.84 10.66
CA GLN A 403 31.26 35.38 10.58
C GLN A 403 30.86 34.68 11.88
N TYR A 404 31.26 35.21 13.04
CA TYR A 404 30.97 34.61 14.34
C TYR A 404 29.54 34.90 14.77
N TYR A 405 29.05 36.12 14.56
CA TYR A 405 27.70 36.50 14.97
C TYR A 405 26.62 35.89 14.08
N LEU A 406 26.85 35.89 12.76
CA LEU A 406 25.94 35.27 11.81
C LEU A 406 26.12 33.74 11.74
N GLY A 407 27.21 33.21 12.30
CA GLY A 407 27.52 31.78 12.32
C GLY A 407 27.79 31.23 10.92
N VAL A 408 28.43 32.02 10.07
CA VAL A 408 28.72 31.70 8.66
C VAL A 408 30.24 31.71 8.48
N PRO A 409 30.88 30.55 8.20
CA PRO A 409 32.31 30.49 8.00
C PRO A 409 32.71 31.21 6.70
N LEU A 410 33.78 32.01 6.75
CA LEU A 410 34.30 32.69 5.56
C LEU A 410 35.08 31.72 4.67
N PRO A 411 34.81 31.67 3.35
CA PRO A 411 35.60 30.91 2.40
C PRO A 411 37.10 31.29 2.41
N TYR A 412 37.38 32.58 2.59
CA TYR A 412 38.74 33.13 2.63
C TYR A 412 39.04 33.70 4.01
N PRO A 413 39.82 33.01 4.87
CA PRO A 413 40.08 33.47 6.23
C PRO A 413 40.75 34.84 6.28
N ILE A 414 40.20 35.75 7.09
CA ILE A 414 40.72 37.10 7.31
C ILE A 414 41.51 37.13 8.62
N THR A 415 42.69 37.75 8.62
CA THR A 415 43.40 38.09 9.84
C THR A 415 43.38 39.61 10.02
N PRO A 416 42.48 40.14 10.86
CA PRO A 416 42.39 41.59 11.08
C PRO A 416 43.62 42.07 11.85
N TYR A 417 44.32 43.03 11.27
CA TYR A 417 45.50 43.67 11.84
C TYR A 417 45.50 45.18 11.51
N ALA A 418 44.35 45.81 11.75
CA ALA A 418 44.07 47.22 11.43
C ALA A 418 44.47 47.58 9.99
N SER A 419 45.24 48.66 9.79
CA SER A 419 45.73 49.10 8.48
C SER A 419 46.67 48.12 7.78
N ARG A 420 47.06 47.02 8.43
CA ARG A 420 47.95 45.98 7.89
C ARG A 420 47.27 44.61 7.84
N SER A 421 45.94 44.58 7.75
CA SER A 421 45.14 43.35 7.64
C SER A 421 45.50 42.54 6.38
N PHE A 422 45.31 41.23 6.44
CA PHE A 422 45.56 40.34 5.30
C PHE A 422 44.54 39.19 5.24
N ILE A 423 44.37 38.64 4.05
CA ILE A 423 43.42 37.57 3.72
C ILE A 423 44.16 36.38 3.11
N ARG A 424 43.63 35.17 3.32
CA ARG A 424 44.25 33.93 2.83
C ARG A 424 43.37 33.25 1.80
N ASP A 425 44.01 32.69 0.77
CA ASP A 425 43.35 31.89 -0.26
C ASP A 425 43.76 30.41 -0.20
N PRO A 426 43.02 29.58 0.56
CA PRO A 426 43.28 28.15 0.61
C PRO A 426 42.73 27.39 -0.61
N ILE A 427 41.90 28.01 -1.45
CA ILE A 427 41.06 27.31 -2.42
C ILE A 427 41.61 27.43 -3.84
N SER A 428 42.09 28.60 -4.25
CA SER A 428 42.52 28.82 -5.64
C SER A 428 43.81 28.09 -5.97
N LEU A 429 43.96 27.64 -7.22
CA LEU A 429 45.15 26.98 -7.74
C LEU A 429 46.26 28.00 -8.10
N LEU A 430 46.74 28.74 -7.11
CA LEU A 430 47.82 29.71 -7.28
C LEU A 430 49.20 29.03 -7.17
N GLN A 431 50.15 29.49 -7.98
CA GLN A 431 51.57 29.09 -7.91
C GLN A 431 52.29 29.67 -6.68
N ASP A 432 51.71 30.69 -6.05
CA ASP A 432 52.26 31.32 -4.86
C ASP A 432 52.17 30.39 -3.63
N ARG A 433 53.30 30.19 -2.96
CA ARG A 433 53.40 29.35 -1.76
C ARG A 433 52.84 30.02 -0.51
N GLN A 434 52.86 31.35 -0.43
CA GLN A 434 52.44 32.06 0.77
C GLN A 434 50.92 32.17 0.86
N ARG A 435 50.20 32.30 -0.27
CA ARG A 435 48.72 32.39 -0.35
C ARG A 435 48.10 33.41 0.60
N ILE A 436 48.90 34.41 0.98
CA ILE A 436 48.52 35.52 1.86
C ILE A 436 48.54 36.78 1.01
N PHE A 437 47.42 37.49 1.01
CA PHE A 437 47.20 38.70 0.26
C PHE A 437 46.95 39.86 1.23
N PRO A 438 47.77 40.92 1.20
CA PRO A 438 47.59 42.08 2.07
C PRO A 438 46.41 42.93 1.60
N LEU A 439 45.69 43.52 2.55
CA LEU A 439 44.57 44.44 2.31
C LEU A 439 45.01 45.91 2.43
N TYR A 440 46.27 46.19 2.10
CA TYR A 440 46.84 47.53 2.09
C TYR A 440 47.71 47.71 0.84
N PRO A 441 47.63 48.87 0.16
CA PRO A 441 48.38 49.10 -1.07
C PRO A 441 49.86 49.42 -0.80
N GLN A 442 50.18 50.00 0.36
CA GLN A 442 51.53 50.49 0.66
C GLN A 442 52.57 49.36 0.66
N SER A 443 53.65 49.54 -0.10
CA SER A 443 54.80 48.62 -0.19
C SER A 443 54.49 47.21 -0.74
N VAL A 444 53.35 47.05 -1.43
CA VAL A 444 52.89 45.78 -1.99
C VAL A 444 52.70 45.91 -3.51
N ILE A 445 52.98 44.83 -4.25
CA ILE A 445 52.64 44.72 -5.67
C ILE A 445 51.12 44.88 -5.85
N ARG A 446 50.70 45.86 -6.65
CA ARG A 446 49.29 46.25 -6.85
C ARG A 446 48.35 45.06 -7.13
N PHE A 447 48.72 44.17 -8.04
CA PHE A 447 47.94 42.95 -8.33
C PHE A 447 47.62 42.08 -7.10
N ARG A 448 48.56 41.95 -6.14
CA ARG A 448 48.33 41.16 -4.92
C ARG A 448 47.34 41.84 -3.98
N PHE A 449 47.39 43.17 -3.93
CA PHE A 449 46.45 43.98 -3.18
C PHE A 449 45.05 43.89 -3.79
N ASP A 450 44.93 44.10 -5.11
CA ASP A 450 43.65 44.02 -5.83
C ASP A 450 43.02 42.62 -5.68
N TRP A 451 43.84 41.56 -5.76
CA TRP A 451 43.38 40.20 -5.48
C TRP A 451 42.89 40.03 -4.03
N GLY A 452 43.60 40.60 -3.05
CA GLY A 452 43.17 40.60 -1.65
C GLY A 452 41.80 41.26 -1.46
N VAL A 453 41.58 42.43 -2.07
CA VAL A 453 40.29 43.12 -2.04
C VAL A 453 39.19 42.31 -2.73
N PHE A 454 39.50 41.67 -3.86
CA PHE A 454 38.56 40.77 -4.54
C PHE A 454 38.13 39.59 -3.65
N LEU A 455 39.06 38.95 -2.94
CA LEU A 455 38.75 37.86 -2.00
C LEU A 455 37.89 38.35 -0.82
N LEU A 456 38.15 39.56 -0.33
CA LEU A 456 37.33 40.20 0.70
C LEU A 456 35.89 40.42 0.21
N ASN A 457 35.73 40.89 -1.02
CA ASN A 457 34.41 41.06 -1.63
C ASN A 457 33.68 39.72 -1.82
N LYS A 458 34.41 38.65 -2.17
CA LYS A 458 33.84 37.30 -2.24
C LYS A 458 33.37 36.79 -0.88
N ASN A 459 34.05 37.12 0.20
CA ASN A 459 33.56 36.84 1.55
C ASN A 459 32.26 37.61 1.87
N ILE A 460 32.18 38.88 1.49
CA ILE A 460 30.96 39.70 1.68
C ILE A 460 29.79 39.11 0.88
N GLU A 461 30.04 38.69 -0.36
CA GLU A 461 29.06 37.97 -1.19
C GLU A 461 28.59 36.67 -0.52
N ALA A 462 29.50 35.85 0.00
CA ALA A 462 29.14 34.61 0.69
C ALA A 462 28.29 34.87 1.96
N LEU A 463 28.61 35.93 2.72
CA LEU A 463 27.78 36.35 3.86
C LEU A 463 26.40 36.83 3.41
N ALA A 464 26.31 37.59 2.32
CA ALA A 464 25.06 38.05 1.73
C ALA A 464 24.19 36.88 1.24
N GLU A 465 24.79 35.94 0.51
CA GLU A 465 24.10 34.76 -0.02
C GLU A 465 23.53 33.88 1.10
N SER A 466 24.27 33.71 2.21
CA SER A 466 23.79 32.95 3.37
C SER A 466 22.54 33.55 4.04
N HIS A 467 22.26 34.84 3.81
CA HIS A 467 21.06 35.55 4.28
C HIS A 467 20.02 35.77 3.16
N GLY A 468 20.20 35.12 2.01
CA GLY A 468 19.28 35.19 0.87
C GLY A 468 19.40 36.47 0.04
N LEU A 469 20.50 37.21 0.18
CA LEU A 469 20.77 38.42 -0.60
C LEU A 469 21.62 38.09 -1.82
N ARG A 470 21.28 38.70 -2.95
CA ARG A 470 22.07 38.62 -4.18
C ARG A 470 22.83 39.91 -4.38
N VAL A 471 24.16 39.83 -4.36
CA VAL A 471 25.05 40.95 -4.71
C VAL A 471 25.05 41.11 -6.23
N LEU A 472 24.78 42.32 -6.71
CA LEU A 472 24.75 42.61 -8.16
C LEU A 472 26.16 42.90 -8.69
N ASP A 473 26.89 43.75 -7.97
CA ASP A 473 28.25 44.15 -8.31
C ASP A 473 29.16 43.90 -7.12
N ILE A 474 30.06 42.92 -7.28
CA ILE A 474 30.97 42.46 -6.22
C ILE A 474 32.06 43.50 -5.95
N SER A 475 32.36 44.40 -6.90
CA SER A 475 33.40 45.42 -6.73
C SER A 475 33.08 46.44 -5.63
N GLN A 476 31.78 46.63 -5.33
CA GLN A 476 31.28 47.60 -4.37
C GLN A 476 31.40 47.09 -2.92
N THR A 477 32.62 47.15 -2.38
CA THR A 477 32.99 46.69 -1.02
C THR A 477 32.03 47.21 0.09
N VAL A 478 32.03 48.52 0.32
CA VAL A 478 31.30 49.19 1.41
C VAL A 478 29.78 49.22 1.18
N PRO A 479 29.27 49.54 -0.02
CA PRO A 479 27.83 49.49 -0.29
C PRO A 479 27.20 48.12 -0.01
N ASN A 480 27.86 47.04 -0.46
CA ASN A 480 27.36 45.68 -0.24
C ASN A 480 27.37 45.30 1.25
N LEU A 481 28.40 45.73 1.98
CA LEU A 481 28.47 45.50 3.42
C LEU A 481 27.39 46.27 4.19
N LYS A 482 27.11 47.53 3.80
CA LYS A 482 26.02 48.32 4.36
C LYS A 482 24.66 47.67 4.09
N TYR A 483 24.45 47.16 2.88
CA TYR A 483 23.22 46.47 2.52
C TYR A 483 23.03 45.18 3.33
N LEU A 484 24.08 44.38 3.50
CA LEU A 484 24.07 43.21 4.38
C LEU A 484 23.67 43.58 5.81
N LEU A 485 24.35 44.56 6.41
CA LEU A 485 24.07 45.00 7.78
C LEU A 485 22.63 45.48 7.94
N TYR A 486 22.11 46.26 6.99
CA TYR A 486 20.74 46.77 7.00
C TYR A 486 19.69 45.66 6.95
N VAL A 487 19.91 44.64 6.12
CA VAL A 487 18.99 43.49 6.04
C VAL A 487 19.07 42.65 7.30
N CYS A 488 20.28 42.43 7.83
CA CYS A 488 20.46 41.69 9.07
C CYS A 488 19.89 42.44 10.29
N SER A 489 19.81 43.78 10.25
CA SER A 489 19.20 44.61 11.29
C SER A 489 17.68 44.83 11.11
N ALA A 490 17.11 44.51 9.94
CA ALA A 490 15.68 44.72 9.68
C ALA A 490 14.77 43.78 10.52
N GLY A 491 13.79 44.36 11.21
CA GLY A 491 12.78 43.66 12.03
C GLY A 491 11.83 44.61 12.77
N SER A 492 10.73 44.09 13.35
CA SER A 492 9.73 44.90 14.07
C SER A 492 10.24 45.47 15.41
N GLU A 493 9.56 46.52 15.87
CA GLU A 493 10.07 47.74 16.54
C GLU A 493 10.79 47.64 17.89
N GLU A 494 10.85 46.50 18.55
CA GLU A 494 11.55 46.38 19.84
C GLU A 494 12.79 45.52 19.71
N LEU A 495 13.97 46.13 19.79
CA LEU A 495 15.22 45.40 19.95
C LEU A 495 15.19 44.72 21.31
N PRO A 496 15.47 43.41 21.39
CA PRO A 496 15.53 42.77 22.69
C PRO A 496 16.59 43.50 23.55
N GLU A 497 16.41 43.62 24.86
CA GLU A 497 17.44 44.23 25.72
C GLU A 497 18.65 43.32 25.91
N ARG A 498 19.87 43.89 25.95
CA ARG A 498 21.08 43.15 26.35
C ARG A 498 20.80 42.48 27.69
N LYS A 499 20.80 41.13 27.70
CA LYS A 499 20.64 40.37 28.94
C LYS A 499 21.76 40.77 29.89
N ARG A 500 21.45 41.62 30.87
CA ARG A 500 22.41 42.13 31.86
C ARG A 500 22.82 40.97 32.77
N GLY A 501 23.85 40.25 32.35
CA GLY A 501 24.34 39.06 33.04
C GLY A 501 25.05 38.17 32.03
N GLY A 502 26.38 38.19 32.06
CA GLY A 502 27.23 37.44 31.15
C GLY A 502 26.84 35.98 31.02
N VAL A 503 27.25 35.37 29.90
CA VAL A 503 27.06 33.94 29.63
C VAL A 503 27.62 33.15 30.82
N LYS A 504 26.73 32.53 31.60
CA LYS A 504 27.03 31.79 32.85
C LYS A 504 27.98 30.58 32.68
N GLY A 505 28.54 30.38 31.49
CA GLY A 505 29.45 29.28 31.14
C GLY A 505 30.88 29.71 30.74
N LEU A 506 31.20 31.01 30.63
CA LEU A 506 32.55 31.45 30.22
C LEU A 506 33.54 31.66 31.40
N LEU A 507 33.09 31.49 32.65
CA LEU A 507 33.93 31.61 33.85
C LEU A 507 34.48 30.26 34.36
N ILE A 508 34.15 29.13 33.72
CA ILE A 508 34.69 27.81 34.05
C ILE A 508 35.69 27.42 32.95
N GLY A 509 36.83 28.08 32.92
CA GLY A 509 37.81 27.82 31.86
C GLY A 509 39.00 28.77 31.89
N GLY A 510 39.61 28.98 33.05
CA GLY A 510 40.70 29.95 33.16
C GLY A 510 41.51 29.88 34.44
N ALA A 511 42.05 28.71 34.78
CA ALA A 511 43.25 28.60 35.63
C ALA A 511 43.87 27.19 35.55
N GLY A 512 45.01 27.10 34.85
CA GLY A 512 46.20 26.34 35.27
C GLY A 512 46.15 24.81 35.47
N THR A 513 46.93 24.12 34.65
CA THR A 513 47.73 22.91 34.94
C THR A 513 47.07 21.52 35.09
N ILE A 514 47.30 20.70 34.06
CA ILE A 514 47.68 19.28 34.06
C ILE A 514 47.73 18.60 35.44
N ARG A 515 46.81 17.65 35.71
CA ARG A 515 47.08 16.24 36.11
C ARG A 515 45.78 15.51 36.41
N GLY A 516 45.76 14.22 36.07
CA GLY A 516 44.61 13.35 36.22
C GLY A 516 44.21 13.06 37.67
N GLY A 517 43.02 12.49 37.82
CA GLY A 517 42.56 11.95 39.11
C GLY A 517 41.08 12.19 39.35
N SER A 518 40.31 11.11 39.20
CA SER A 518 39.07 10.77 39.89
C SER A 518 38.69 11.66 41.09
N ARG A 519 37.45 12.18 41.07
CA ARG A 519 36.38 11.98 42.08
C ARG A 519 35.17 12.85 41.69
N ARG A 520 33.98 12.29 41.43
CA ARG A 520 33.01 11.67 42.35
C ARG A 520 32.11 12.72 43.00
N GLY A 521 30.83 12.73 42.58
CA GLY A 521 29.68 13.02 43.45
C GLY A 521 28.87 14.28 43.14
N SER A 522 27.77 14.14 42.40
CA SER A 522 26.40 14.63 42.72
C SER A 522 25.48 14.07 41.63
N GLN A 523 24.73 12.98 41.82
CA GLN A 523 23.40 12.96 42.47
C GLN A 523 22.55 14.16 42.08
N ASP A 524 21.93 14.08 40.90
CA ASP A 524 20.47 14.12 40.76
C ASP A 524 20.09 13.87 39.29
N SER A 525 19.46 12.71 39.03
CA SER A 525 18.58 12.34 37.90
C SER A 525 18.41 10.82 37.93
N ALA A 526 17.86 10.30 39.03
CA ALA A 526 17.24 8.99 39.03
C ALA A 526 15.86 9.14 38.38
N VAL A 527 15.58 8.27 37.41
CA VAL A 527 14.33 7.98 36.69
C VAL A 527 14.65 8.01 35.19
N THR A 528 15.23 6.91 34.69
CA THR A 528 15.22 6.41 33.30
C THR A 528 16.37 5.42 33.03
N THR A 529 16.57 4.43 33.92
CA THR A 529 17.48 3.32 33.60
C THR A 529 17.07 2.05 34.34
N GLY A 530 15.88 1.55 34.03
CA GLY A 530 15.25 0.40 34.68
C GLY A 530 15.04 -0.84 33.80
N VAL A 531 15.69 -0.94 32.63
CA VAL A 531 15.48 -2.08 31.71
C VAL A 531 16.78 -2.77 31.29
N GLY A 532 17.94 -2.10 31.39
CA GLY A 532 19.23 -2.68 31.00
C GLY A 532 19.90 -3.57 32.06
N ASP A 533 19.65 -3.32 33.36
CA ASP A 533 20.38 -3.99 34.46
C ASP A 533 19.76 -5.32 34.92
N ALA A 534 18.49 -5.57 34.61
CA ALA A 534 17.83 -6.83 34.96
C ALA A 534 18.32 -8.02 34.10
N VAL A 535 18.67 -7.75 32.83
CA VAL A 535 19.19 -8.76 31.89
C VAL A 535 20.63 -9.13 32.20
N ARG A 536 21.42 -8.18 32.72
CA ARG A 536 22.82 -8.39 33.08
C ARG A 536 22.98 -9.20 34.38
N LYS A 537 22.08 -8.97 35.35
CA LYS A 537 22.09 -9.67 36.65
C LYS A 537 21.57 -11.12 36.61
N ALA A 538 20.85 -11.50 35.54
CA ALA A 538 20.38 -12.87 35.33
C ALA A 538 21.44 -13.79 34.68
N LEU A 539 22.49 -13.23 34.06
CA LEU A 539 23.56 -13.98 33.40
C LEU A 539 24.81 -14.19 34.25
N GLU A 540 24.92 -13.54 35.40
CA GLU A 540 26.10 -13.60 36.28
C GLU A 540 25.97 -14.59 37.46
N HIS A 541 24.84 -15.29 37.59
CA HIS A 541 24.57 -16.24 38.70
C HIS A 541 24.58 -17.73 38.31
N GLY A 542 25.32 -18.10 37.26
CA GLY A 542 25.48 -19.50 36.89
C GLY A 542 26.88 -19.79 36.41
N ASN A 543 27.86 -19.86 37.33
CA ASN A 543 28.99 -20.82 37.30
C ASN A 543 30.04 -20.55 38.40
N GLY A 544 30.31 -21.61 39.17
CA GLY A 544 31.28 -21.71 40.28
C GLY A 544 30.59 -22.40 41.46
N GLU A 545 31.06 -23.49 42.07
CA GLU A 545 32.38 -24.09 42.15
C GLU A 545 32.26 -25.53 42.74
N ILE A 546 33.39 -26.23 42.73
CA ILE A 546 33.70 -27.65 43.02
C ILE A 546 33.47 -28.06 44.49
N GLY A 547 33.09 -29.33 44.76
CA GLY A 547 33.19 -29.92 46.10
C GLY A 547 32.63 -31.36 46.29
N LEU A 548 33.52 -32.35 46.17
CA LEU A 548 33.67 -33.65 46.89
C LEU A 548 32.51 -34.34 47.65
N GLY A 549 32.42 -35.67 47.48
CA GLY A 549 31.91 -36.64 48.48
C GLY A 549 30.92 -37.68 47.93
N SER A 550 31.39 -38.80 47.38
CA SER A 550 31.46 -40.13 48.02
C SER A 550 30.12 -40.88 48.21
N GLY A 551 30.06 -42.09 47.65
CA GLY A 551 29.33 -43.21 48.25
C GLY A 551 28.32 -43.91 47.35
N MET A 552 28.73 -45.09 46.83
CA MET A 552 28.02 -46.38 46.95
C MET A 552 26.59 -46.47 46.38
N GLU A 553 26.17 -47.51 45.65
CA GLU A 553 26.70 -48.79 45.19
C GLU A 553 25.51 -49.43 44.46
N ASN A 554 25.78 -50.42 43.59
CA ASN A 554 24.85 -51.46 43.14
C ASN A 554 23.70 -51.05 42.21
N GLY A 555 23.51 -51.67 41.05
CA GLY A 555 24.18 -52.83 40.49
C GLY A 555 23.42 -53.34 39.26
N ALA A 556 24.17 -54.04 38.41
CA ALA A 556 23.77 -55.01 37.39
C ALA A 556 22.74 -54.55 36.32
N GLY A 557 23.03 -54.59 35.03
CA GLY A 557 24.02 -55.38 34.32
C GLY A 557 23.34 -56.33 33.33
N ASN A 558 23.80 -56.23 32.08
CA ASN A 558 23.60 -57.13 30.94
C ASN A 558 22.20 -57.23 30.31
N GLY A 559 22.06 -57.21 28.98
CA GLY A 559 23.06 -57.19 27.91
C GLY A 559 22.58 -57.97 26.68
N ASN A 560 23.17 -57.63 25.53
CA ASN A 560 23.11 -58.30 24.21
C ASN A 560 21.83 -58.15 23.37
N ALA A 561 21.88 -57.94 22.05
CA ALA A 561 22.93 -57.77 21.04
C ALA A 561 22.23 -57.12 19.80
N GLN A 562 22.85 -56.44 18.84
CA GLN A 562 23.70 -57.01 17.78
C GLN A 562 24.14 -55.87 16.82
N ALA A 563 25.42 -55.92 16.43
CA ALA A 563 26.04 -55.59 15.13
C ALA A 563 25.76 -54.22 14.46
N ALA A 564 26.74 -53.31 14.39
CA ALA A 564 27.79 -53.16 13.33
C ALA A 564 27.33 -52.16 12.23
N HIS A 565 28.11 -51.24 11.65
CA HIS A 565 29.53 -50.91 11.64
C HIS A 565 29.67 -49.48 11.02
N ASN A 566 30.68 -48.74 11.48
CA ASN A 566 31.49 -47.74 10.77
C ASN A 566 30.96 -46.33 10.43
N GLY A 567 31.81 -45.34 10.75
CA GLY A 567 31.87 -44.05 10.05
C GLY A 567 32.14 -42.87 10.97
N GLN A 568 33.42 -42.54 11.19
CA GLN A 568 33.88 -41.26 11.72
C GLN A 568 33.20 -40.07 11.00
N ILE A 569 32.86 -39.01 11.72
CA ILE A 569 33.18 -37.60 11.39
C ILE A 569 32.81 -36.71 12.59
N GLN A 570 33.71 -35.78 12.86
CA GLN A 570 33.74 -34.81 13.95
C GLN A 570 32.49 -33.92 14.00
N LYS A 571 32.00 -33.65 15.21
CA LYS A 571 31.02 -32.61 15.52
C LYS A 571 31.75 -31.38 16.06
N GLU A 572 31.64 -30.26 15.36
CA GLU A 572 31.69 -28.93 15.97
C GLU A 572 30.31 -28.26 15.85
N PRO A 573 29.84 -27.55 16.89
CA PRO A 573 28.55 -26.87 16.88
C PRO A 573 28.64 -25.46 16.27
N LEU A 574 27.70 -25.19 15.36
CA LEU A 574 27.49 -23.93 14.67
C LEU A 574 26.91 -22.86 15.61
N VAL A 575 27.63 -21.74 15.74
CA VAL A 575 27.18 -20.50 16.37
C VAL A 575 26.25 -19.76 15.40
N MET A 576 24.99 -19.52 15.80
CA MET A 576 24.03 -18.70 15.07
C MET A 576 24.30 -17.21 15.34
N ALA A 577 24.93 -16.53 14.39
CA ALA A 577 25.02 -15.08 14.33
C ALA A 577 23.87 -14.52 13.45
N GLY A 578 23.23 -13.44 13.93
CA GLY A 578 22.08 -12.81 13.30
C GLY A 578 22.41 -12.14 11.96
N HIS A 579 21.58 -12.42 10.95
CA HIS A 579 21.64 -11.77 9.65
C HIS A 579 20.87 -10.44 9.64
N SER A 580 21.62 -9.36 9.39
CA SER A 580 21.13 -8.05 8.96
C SER A 580 20.95 -8.06 7.44
N LEU A 581 19.72 -7.89 6.96
CA LEU A 581 19.40 -7.75 5.53
C LEU A 581 19.58 -6.29 5.09
N ARG A 582 20.70 -6.00 4.43
CA ARG A 582 20.88 -4.83 3.55
C ARG A 582 20.97 -5.32 2.11
N THR A 583 20.04 -4.84 1.29
CA THR A 583 19.94 -5.10 -0.15
C THR A 583 20.98 -4.28 -0.90
N SER A 584 21.95 -4.93 -1.55
CA SER A 584 22.74 -4.34 -2.64
C SER A 584 22.40 -5.06 -3.93
N GLY A 585 21.99 -4.28 -4.94
CA GLY A 585 21.56 -4.79 -6.23
C GLY A 585 22.68 -5.46 -7.04
N LEU A 586 22.26 -6.37 -7.91
CA LEU A 586 23.06 -6.84 -9.02
C LEU A 586 22.27 -6.63 -10.32
N ARG A 587 22.83 -5.81 -11.20
CA ARG A 587 22.56 -5.84 -12.63
C ARG A 587 23.42 -6.93 -13.26
N GLU A 588 22.76 -7.71 -14.11
CA GLU A 588 23.16 -8.15 -15.46
C GLU A 588 24.60 -8.64 -15.67
N ASN A 589 24.71 -9.90 -16.11
CA ASN A 589 25.21 -10.22 -17.45
C ASN A 589 24.77 -11.65 -17.84
N VAL A 590 24.03 -11.76 -18.94
CA VAL A 590 23.86 -12.98 -19.74
C VAL A 590 24.70 -12.77 -21.00
N HIS A 591 25.41 -13.83 -21.38
CA HIS A 591 26.04 -14.16 -22.68
C HIS A 591 26.22 -13.08 -23.75
#